data_AF-A0A2U8XBC9-F1
#
_entry.id   AF-A0A2U8XBC9-F1
#
_cell.length_a   1.000
_cell.length_b   1.000
_cell.length_c   1.000
_cell.angle_alpha   90.00
_cell.angle_beta   90.00
_cell.angle_gamma   90.00
#
_symmetry.space_group_name_H-M   'P 1'
#
loop_
_entity.id
_entity.type
_entity.pdbx_description
1 polymer ?
#
loop_
_entity_poly.entity_id
_entity_poly.type
_entity_poly.pdbx_seq_one_letter_code
_entity_poly.pdbx_strand_id
1 'polypeptide(L)'
;MSLMGGVVQKADLDAGHIDHAVAMAISTTQAGSAKTPYVWPATTADSFSGSYSGSIPLGSLFAIPKDVDLTKIGITTAEGMALAKAYQNYGGYVTDTAGPNTLQLAYLEKGVSQSQVDNLFKDMAAIRSHIELVTNNTAATPAGGGDHSVPSTPTTTTPVTTAPVTTPSTTPVTTPVAAPSTGGTAQPSVSLGSGSDQLLLKISQDAYNGNAQYTISVDGKQIGGVQTAKSLHSAGQSDLISVRGDWGQGDHDVVVKFLNDAWGGTDAKDRNLYVDSASYHGQDVPSAHITLADNGAKHFTFHDYLV
;
A
#
# COMPACT_ATOMS: atom_id res chain seq x y z
N MET A 1 10.73 3.44 21.33
CA MET A 1 10.85 2.85 19.97
C MET A 1 12.03 1.89 20.00
N SER A 2 11.86 0.66 19.51
CA SER A 2 12.97 -0.31 19.47
C SER A 2 14.01 0.22 18.48
N LEU A 3 15.26 0.43 18.93
CA LEU A 3 16.32 1.07 18.14
C LEU A 3 16.77 0.25 16.91
N MET A 4 16.28 -0.98 16.74
CA MET A 4 16.68 -1.90 15.65
C MET A 4 15.51 -2.49 14.86
N GLY A 5 14.29 -1.99 15.02
CA GLY A 5 13.14 -2.48 14.26
C GLY A 5 13.36 -2.29 12.75
N GLY A 6 13.57 -3.39 12.01
CA GLY A 6 13.74 -3.41 10.56
C GLY A 6 15.09 -2.95 10.01
N VAL A 7 16.07 -2.66 10.86
CA VAL A 7 17.44 -2.35 10.41
C VAL A 7 18.09 -3.62 9.86
N VAL A 8 18.66 -3.56 8.66
CA VAL A 8 19.43 -4.66 8.06
C VAL A 8 20.78 -4.74 8.77
N GLN A 9 21.04 -5.88 9.40
CA GLN A 9 22.23 -6.13 10.20
C GLN A 9 23.37 -6.64 9.33
N LYS A 10 24.61 -6.47 9.82
CA LYS A 10 25.77 -7.06 9.16
C LYS A 10 25.64 -8.58 9.07
N ALA A 11 25.09 -9.20 10.11
CA ALA A 11 24.86 -10.65 10.16
C ALA A 11 23.94 -11.14 9.04
N ASP A 12 22.90 -10.38 8.68
CA ASP A 12 21.98 -10.74 7.60
C ASP A 12 22.71 -10.79 6.24
N LEU A 13 23.53 -9.78 5.97
CA LEU A 13 24.29 -9.67 4.72
C LEU A 13 25.44 -10.68 4.65
N ASP A 14 26.10 -10.96 5.77
CA ASP A 14 27.13 -12.01 5.86
C ASP A 14 26.52 -13.41 5.64
N ALA A 15 25.29 -13.62 6.11
CA ALA A 15 24.56 -14.88 5.96
C ALA A 15 23.82 -15.01 4.61
N GLY A 16 23.68 -13.91 3.86
CA GLY A 16 23.01 -13.86 2.57
C GLY A 16 21.48 -13.98 2.64
N HIS A 17 20.87 -13.70 3.80
CA HIS A 17 19.42 -13.69 4.00
C HIS A 17 19.03 -12.67 5.08
N ILE A 18 17.93 -11.96 4.83
CA ILE A 18 17.33 -11.00 5.76
C ILE A 18 15.94 -11.54 6.12
N ASP A 19 15.79 -12.07 7.33
CA ASP A 19 14.59 -12.80 7.78
C ASP A 19 13.61 -11.94 8.61
N HIS A 20 13.50 -10.67 8.23
CA HIS A 20 12.58 -9.72 8.86
C HIS A 20 12.12 -8.65 7.87
N ALA A 21 11.06 -7.92 8.25
CA ALA A 21 10.62 -6.74 7.52
C ALA A 21 11.69 -5.64 7.58
N VAL A 22 11.81 -4.85 6.53
CA VAL A 22 12.87 -3.84 6.37
C VAL A 22 12.35 -2.46 6.76
N ALA A 23 13.16 -1.67 7.46
CA ALA A 23 12.89 -0.25 7.68
C ALA A 23 13.36 0.55 6.46
N MET A 24 12.46 1.34 5.88
CA MET A 24 12.73 2.18 4.73
C MET A 24 12.28 3.62 4.95
N ALA A 25 12.83 4.55 4.15
CA ALA A 25 12.42 5.94 4.15
C ALA A 25 12.11 6.43 2.75
N ILE A 26 11.07 7.25 2.63
CA ILE A 26 10.59 7.80 1.36
C ILE A 26 10.81 9.30 1.31
N SER A 27 10.72 9.88 0.12
CA SER A 27 10.92 11.31 -0.02
C SER A 27 9.81 12.09 0.70
N THR A 28 10.14 13.26 1.25
CA THR A 28 9.12 14.22 1.71
C THR A 28 8.09 14.59 0.64
N THR A 29 8.44 14.47 -0.65
CA THR A 29 7.49 14.71 -1.75
C THR A 29 6.53 13.55 -1.99
N GLN A 30 6.81 12.39 -1.41
CA GLN A 30 5.99 11.17 -1.47
C GLN A 30 5.23 10.93 -0.17
N ALA A 31 5.81 11.34 0.97
CA ALA A 31 5.20 11.23 2.28
C ALA A 31 3.88 11.99 2.39
N GLY A 32 2.94 11.43 3.14
CA GLY A 32 1.56 11.94 3.25
C GLY A 32 1.47 13.29 3.93
N SER A 33 0.80 14.25 3.31
CA SER A 33 0.60 15.62 3.85
C SER A 33 -0.58 15.74 4.83
N ALA A 34 -1.30 14.65 5.10
CA ALA A 34 -2.50 14.65 5.94
C ALA A 34 -2.20 15.03 7.40
N LYS A 35 -3.20 15.54 8.11
CA LYS A 35 -3.12 15.87 9.55
C LYS A 35 -2.72 14.66 10.42
N THR A 36 -3.05 13.45 9.97
CA THR A 36 -2.62 12.17 10.55
C THR A 36 -1.89 11.35 9.47
N PRO A 37 -0.62 11.64 9.19
CA PRO A 37 0.10 11.08 8.04
C PRO A 37 0.76 9.75 8.38
N TYR A 38 0.05 8.89 9.11
CA TYR A 38 0.53 7.55 9.47
C TYR A 38 -0.61 6.52 9.47
N VAL A 39 -0.24 5.26 9.23
CA VAL A 39 -1.11 4.07 9.25
C VAL A 39 -0.45 2.95 10.04
N TRP A 40 -1.22 1.93 10.45
CA TRP A 40 -0.68 0.77 11.15
C TRP A 40 0.49 0.14 10.36
N PRO A 41 1.61 -0.24 11.01
CA PRO A 41 1.84 -0.29 12.46
C PRO A 41 2.32 1.04 13.10
N ALA A 42 2.53 2.10 12.32
CA ALA A 42 2.87 3.39 12.90
C ALA A 42 1.71 3.94 13.73
N THR A 43 2.05 4.51 14.88
CA THR A 43 1.09 5.08 15.86
C THR A 43 1.23 6.60 15.98
N THR A 44 2.25 7.17 15.36
CA THR A 44 2.50 8.62 15.30
C THR A 44 3.31 8.93 14.04
N ALA A 45 3.24 10.19 13.61
CA ALA A 45 4.24 10.80 12.74
C ALA A 45 5.04 11.82 13.56
N ASP A 46 6.19 12.26 13.05
CA ASP A 46 6.96 13.32 13.67
C ASP A 46 6.31 14.71 13.44
N SER A 47 6.83 15.72 14.13
CA SER A 47 6.32 17.10 14.02
C SER A 47 6.71 17.79 12.70
N PHE A 48 7.46 17.13 11.82
CA PHE A 48 7.95 17.68 10.55
C PHE A 48 6.98 17.44 9.38
N SER A 49 5.84 16.78 9.64
CA SER A 49 4.84 16.44 8.63
C SER A 49 4.23 17.62 7.86
N GLY A 50 4.39 18.86 8.35
CA GLY A 50 3.93 20.07 7.66
C GLY A 50 4.67 20.38 6.35
N SER A 51 5.80 19.71 6.08
CA SER A 51 6.57 19.86 4.83
C SER A 51 6.37 18.70 3.84
N TYR A 52 5.53 17.73 4.19
CA TYR A 52 5.22 16.61 3.31
C TYR A 52 4.24 17.06 2.23
N SER A 53 4.43 16.61 0.99
CA SER A 53 3.58 17.03 -0.15
C SER A 53 2.98 15.86 -0.93
N GLY A 54 3.22 14.62 -0.51
CA GLY A 54 2.72 13.42 -1.15
C GLY A 54 1.52 12.82 -0.43
N SER A 55 1.31 11.52 -0.66
CA SER A 55 0.13 10.78 -0.22
C SER A 55 0.43 9.53 0.60
N ILE A 56 1.68 9.10 0.71
CA ILE A 56 2.06 7.83 1.36
C ILE A 56 2.25 8.05 2.86
N PRO A 57 1.36 7.52 3.73
CA PRO A 57 1.51 7.69 5.17
C PRO A 57 2.73 6.92 5.70
N LEU A 58 3.35 7.41 6.78
CA LEU A 58 4.30 6.63 7.55
C LEU A 58 3.64 5.33 8.07
N GLY A 59 4.41 4.26 8.20
CA GLY A 59 3.90 2.92 8.50
C GLY A 59 3.32 2.18 7.31
N SER A 60 3.27 2.79 6.12
CA SER A 60 2.93 2.07 4.89
C SER A 60 3.90 0.92 4.65
N LEU A 61 3.38 -0.22 4.19
CA LEU A 61 4.17 -1.39 3.81
C LEU A 61 4.33 -1.44 2.29
N PHE A 62 5.56 -1.58 1.82
CA PHE A 62 5.87 -1.89 0.43
C PHE A 62 6.44 -3.30 0.32
N ALA A 63 6.04 -4.08 -0.68
CA ALA A 63 6.54 -5.43 -0.86
C ALA A 63 6.74 -5.74 -2.35
N ILE A 64 7.67 -6.66 -2.65
CA ILE A 64 7.71 -7.28 -3.97
C ILE A 64 6.60 -8.34 -4.03
N PRO A 65 5.71 -8.33 -5.03
CA PRO A 65 4.70 -9.38 -5.17
C PRO A 65 5.32 -10.79 -5.21
N LYS A 66 4.64 -11.77 -4.60
CA LYS A 66 5.15 -13.15 -4.44
C LYS A 66 5.36 -13.89 -5.77
N ASP A 67 4.65 -13.48 -6.81
CA ASP A 67 4.71 -14.02 -8.16
C ASP A 67 5.85 -13.43 -9.01
N VAL A 68 6.52 -12.38 -8.53
CA VAL A 68 7.73 -11.86 -9.17
C VAL A 68 8.87 -12.86 -9.02
N ASP A 69 9.38 -13.33 -10.16
CA ASP A 69 10.58 -14.14 -10.22
C ASP A 69 11.83 -13.26 -10.03
N LEU A 70 12.36 -13.25 -8.81
CA LEU A 70 13.52 -12.43 -8.43
C LEU A 70 14.77 -12.70 -9.30
N THR A 71 14.86 -13.85 -9.98
CA THR A 71 15.98 -14.15 -10.88
C THR A 71 15.90 -13.42 -12.22
N LYS A 72 14.73 -12.84 -12.55
CA LYS A 72 14.45 -12.18 -13.84
C LYS A 72 14.43 -10.67 -13.77
N ILE A 73 14.45 -10.09 -12.57
CA ILE A 73 14.31 -8.62 -12.39
C ILE A 73 15.64 -7.86 -12.40
N GLY A 74 16.75 -8.51 -12.78
CA GLY A 74 18.04 -7.83 -12.95
C GLY A 74 18.89 -7.69 -11.69
N ILE A 75 18.61 -8.48 -10.64
CA ILE A 75 19.46 -8.56 -9.44
C ILE A 75 20.74 -9.35 -9.77
N THR A 76 21.90 -8.80 -9.43
CA THR A 76 23.21 -9.37 -9.78
C THR A 76 24.10 -9.72 -8.59
N THR A 77 23.71 -9.35 -7.38
CA THR A 77 24.51 -9.54 -6.16
C THR A 77 23.78 -10.40 -5.13
N ALA A 78 24.54 -11.02 -4.22
CA ALA A 78 23.97 -11.84 -3.16
C ALA A 78 23.21 -10.98 -2.13
N GLU A 79 23.75 -9.80 -1.79
CA GLU A 79 23.13 -8.84 -0.89
C GLU A 79 21.84 -8.25 -1.47
N GLY A 80 21.83 -7.90 -2.77
CA GLY A 80 20.63 -7.47 -3.47
C GLY A 80 19.56 -8.57 -3.50
N MET A 81 19.95 -9.83 -3.74
CA MET A 81 19.02 -10.96 -3.68
C MET A 81 18.47 -11.20 -2.28
N ALA A 82 19.30 -11.04 -1.24
CA ALA A 82 18.86 -11.11 0.15
C ALA A 82 17.81 -10.03 0.48
N LEU A 83 18.07 -8.78 0.06
CA LEU A 83 17.15 -7.66 0.25
C LEU A 83 15.84 -7.86 -0.52
N ALA A 84 15.91 -8.32 -1.77
CA ALA A 84 14.74 -8.58 -2.59
C ALA A 84 13.85 -9.69 -2.00
N LYS A 85 14.44 -10.78 -1.51
CA LYS A 85 13.72 -11.83 -0.79
C LYS A 85 13.07 -11.30 0.48
N ALA A 86 13.73 -10.39 1.21
CA ALA A 86 13.14 -9.76 2.38
C ALA A 86 11.90 -8.93 2.02
N TYR A 87 12.00 -8.11 0.98
CA TYR A 87 10.88 -7.34 0.45
C TYR A 87 9.74 -8.22 -0.07
N GLN A 88 10.05 -9.39 -0.64
CA GLN A 88 9.03 -10.34 -1.12
C GLN A 88 8.35 -11.09 0.04
N ASN A 89 9.10 -11.48 1.08
CA ASN A 89 8.60 -12.31 2.17
C ASN A 89 7.96 -11.48 3.29
N TYR A 90 8.56 -10.35 3.65
CA TYR A 90 8.22 -9.56 4.83
C TYR A 90 7.84 -8.12 4.50
N GLY A 91 8.35 -7.59 3.38
CA GLY A 91 8.14 -6.20 2.95
C GLY A 91 9.00 -5.19 3.71
N GLY A 92 8.89 -3.92 3.31
CA GLY A 92 9.54 -2.76 3.90
C GLY A 92 8.53 -1.74 4.42
N TYR A 93 8.62 -1.40 5.71
CA TYR A 93 7.80 -0.38 6.35
C TYR A 93 8.43 0.99 6.22
N VAL A 94 7.63 1.99 5.82
CA VAL A 94 8.05 3.40 5.82
C VAL A 94 8.15 3.89 7.26
N THR A 95 9.35 3.90 7.82
CA THR A 95 9.57 4.30 9.21
C THR A 95 9.94 5.77 9.37
N ASP A 96 10.39 6.40 8.28
CA ASP A 96 10.88 7.78 8.28
C ASP A 96 10.76 8.40 6.88
N THR A 97 11.14 9.67 6.77
CA THR A 97 11.31 10.38 5.51
C THR A 97 12.78 10.74 5.26
N ALA A 98 13.13 10.82 3.99
CA ALA A 98 14.38 11.39 3.51
C ALA A 98 14.10 12.70 2.75
N GLY A 99 15.16 13.44 2.42
CA GLY A 99 15.04 14.68 1.66
C GLY A 99 14.24 14.56 0.34
N PRO A 100 13.92 15.70 -0.29
CA PRO A 100 13.20 15.68 -1.56
C PRO A 100 13.92 14.80 -2.60
N ASN A 101 13.15 14.03 -3.36
CA ASN A 101 13.61 13.09 -4.40
C ASN A 101 14.54 11.97 -3.90
N THR A 102 14.53 11.66 -2.60
CA THR A 102 15.36 10.60 -2.01
C THR A 102 14.51 9.42 -1.56
N LEU A 103 14.94 8.20 -1.91
CA LEU A 103 14.37 6.94 -1.41
C LEU A 103 15.50 6.13 -0.76
N GLN A 104 15.24 5.59 0.42
CA GLN A 104 16.14 4.66 1.11
C GLN A 104 15.41 3.33 1.30
N LEU A 105 15.88 2.26 0.65
CA LEU A 105 15.25 0.94 0.75
C LEU A 105 15.63 0.18 2.03
N ALA A 106 16.72 0.55 2.70
CA ALA A 106 17.14 -0.09 3.94
C ALA A 106 17.99 0.86 4.78
N TYR A 107 17.79 0.80 6.10
CA TYR A 107 18.79 1.25 7.07
C TYR A 107 19.76 0.12 7.36
N LEU A 108 21.06 0.44 7.37
CA LEU A 108 22.12 -0.55 7.59
C LEU A 108 22.76 -0.37 8.96
N GLU A 109 23.03 -1.48 9.65
CA GLU A 109 23.80 -1.48 10.89
C GLU A 109 25.20 -0.91 10.65
N LYS A 110 25.70 -0.13 11.62
CA LYS A 110 27.08 0.32 11.63
C LYS A 110 28.03 -0.89 11.70
N GLY A 111 28.78 -1.12 10.62
CA GLY A 111 29.72 -2.25 10.51
C GLY A 111 29.52 -3.10 9.26
N VAL A 112 28.43 -2.87 8.51
CA VAL A 112 28.30 -3.36 7.13
C VAL A 112 29.48 -2.84 6.29
N SER A 113 30.11 -3.73 5.53
CA SER A 113 31.27 -3.40 4.72
C SER A 113 30.90 -2.55 3.51
N GLN A 114 31.83 -1.71 3.02
CA GLN A 114 31.57 -0.88 1.84
C GLN A 114 31.19 -1.71 0.61
N SER A 115 31.79 -2.89 0.41
CA SER A 115 31.42 -3.79 -0.70
C SER A 115 29.98 -4.29 -0.61
N GLN A 116 29.49 -4.58 0.60
CA GLN A 116 28.08 -4.96 0.80
C GLN A 116 27.14 -3.78 0.49
N VAL A 117 27.52 -2.57 0.90
CA VAL A 117 26.78 -1.35 0.56
C VAL A 117 26.74 -1.14 -0.96
N ASP A 118 27.87 -1.26 -1.65
CA ASP A 118 27.98 -1.09 -3.09
C ASP A 118 27.14 -2.13 -3.85
N ASN A 119 27.13 -3.38 -3.39
CA ASN A 119 26.29 -4.45 -3.95
C ASN A 119 24.79 -4.16 -3.81
N LEU A 120 24.35 -3.69 -2.63
CA LEU A 120 22.98 -3.27 -2.41
C LEU A 120 22.58 -2.10 -3.33
N PHE A 121 23.45 -1.10 -3.49
CA PHE A 121 23.19 0.03 -4.40
C PHE A 121 23.11 -0.40 -5.86
N LYS A 122 23.91 -1.38 -6.28
CA LYS A 122 23.92 -1.89 -7.65
C LYS A 122 22.57 -2.49 -8.06
N ASP A 123 21.91 -3.20 -7.15
CA ASP A 123 20.63 -3.87 -7.42
C ASP A 123 19.42 -3.04 -6.94
N MET A 124 19.64 -1.87 -6.32
CA MET A 124 18.59 -1.03 -5.75
C MET A 124 17.53 -0.62 -6.78
N ALA A 125 17.92 -0.35 -8.02
CA ALA A 125 16.99 0.02 -9.08
C ALA A 125 16.02 -1.12 -9.44
N ALA A 126 16.54 -2.35 -9.54
CA ALA A 126 15.77 -3.56 -9.81
C ALA A 126 14.76 -3.85 -8.70
N ILE A 127 15.16 -3.69 -7.43
CA ILE A 127 14.26 -3.88 -6.28
C ILE A 127 13.21 -2.77 -6.25
N ARG A 128 13.65 -1.51 -6.38
CA ARG A 128 12.77 -0.33 -6.34
C ARG A 128 11.67 -0.38 -7.40
N SER A 129 11.95 -0.88 -8.60
CA SER A 129 10.96 -0.93 -9.68
C SER A 129 9.89 -2.00 -9.49
N HIS A 130 10.05 -2.89 -8.51
CA HIS A 130 9.15 -4.03 -8.28
C HIS A 130 8.49 -4.02 -6.89
N ILE A 131 8.75 -3.01 -6.05
CA ILE A 131 8.04 -2.85 -4.78
C ILE A 131 6.72 -2.11 -4.99
N GLU A 132 5.66 -2.66 -4.43
CA GLU A 132 4.31 -2.10 -4.50
C GLU A 132 3.76 -1.82 -3.10
N LEU A 133 2.92 -0.80 -2.97
CA LEU A 133 2.22 -0.52 -1.72
C LEU A 133 1.23 -1.65 -1.39
N VAL A 134 1.39 -2.25 -0.20
CA VAL A 134 0.48 -3.28 0.32
C VAL A 134 -0.74 -2.59 0.95
N THR A 135 -1.81 -2.49 0.18
CA THR A 135 -2.99 -1.66 0.52
C THR A 135 -3.90 -2.28 1.58
N ASN A 136 -3.74 -3.57 1.90
CA ASN A 136 -4.50 -4.27 2.93
C ASN A 136 -3.67 -4.57 4.19
N ASN A 137 -2.57 -3.84 4.42
CA ASN A 137 -1.79 -3.94 5.65
C ASN A 137 -2.49 -3.21 6.80
N THR A 138 -3.07 -3.97 7.73
CA THR A 138 -3.78 -3.43 8.91
C THR A 138 -3.47 -4.26 10.15
N ALA A 139 -3.88 -3.79 11.34
CA ALA A 139 -3.77 -4.59 12.56
C ALA A 139 -4.52 -5.93 12.48
N ALA A 140 -5.61 -6.00 11.70
CA ALA A 140 -6.39 -7.22 11.49
C ALA A 140 -5.82 -8.11 10.37
N THR A 141 -5.03 -7.53 9.47
CA THR A 141 -4.37 -8.19 8.34
C THR A 141 -2.90 -7.77 8.26
N PRO A 142 -2.06 -8.15 9.25
CA PRO A 142 -0.63 -7.87 9.21
C PRO A 142 -0.01 -8.34 7.89
N ALA A 143 0.87 -7.52 7.32
CA ALA A 143 1.53 -7.80 6.04
C ALA A 143 0.56 -8.06 4.86
N GLY A 144 -0.69 -7.61 4.94
CA GLY A 144 -1.66 -7.81 3.87
C GLY A 144 -2.40 -9.15 3.93
N GLY A 145 -2.36 -9.87 5.05
CA GLY A 145 -3.18 -11.06 5.29
C GLY A 145 -2.84 -12.29 4.43
N GLY A 146 -1.77 -12.23 3.63
CA GLY A 146 -1.19 -13.38 2.92
C GLY A 146 -0.33 -14.27 3.82
N ASP A 147 0.24 -15.32 3.25
CA ASP A 147 1.16 -16.29 3.88
C ASP A 147 2.54 -15.70 4.27
N HIS A 148 2.62 -14.37 4.44
CA HIS A 148 3.82 -13.70 4.94
C HIS A 148 4.20 -14.37 6.25
N SER A 149 5.34 -15.05 6.25
CA SER A 149 5.90 -15.65 7.45
C SER A 149 6.16 -14.49 8.40
N VAL A 150 5.20 -14.19 9.27
CA VAL A 150 5.44 -13.27 10.37
C VAL A 150 6.60 -13.90 11.14
N PRO A 151 7.76 -13.21 11.27
CA PRO A 151 8.78 -13.71 12.16
C PRO A 151 8.10 -13.83 13.51
N SER A 152 7.98 -15.06 14.00
CA SER A 152 7.68 -15.30 15.40
C SER A 152 8.71 -14.48 16.14
N THR A 153 8.24 -13.54 16.95
CA THR A 153 9.10 -12.68 17.77
C THR A 153 10.23 -13.53 18.31
N PRO A 154 11.51 -13.13 18.23
CA PRO A 154 12.55 -13.90 18.87
C PRO A 154 12.14 -14.02 20.33
N THR A 155 11.83 -15.24 20.76
CA THR A 155 11.59 -15.54 22.16
C THR A 155 12.84 -15.04 22.87
N THR A 156 12.74 -13.90 23.54
CA THR A 156 13.82 -13.42 24.39
C THR A 156 13.95 -14.47 25.47
N THR A 157 14.93 -15.35 25.34
CA THR A 157 15.38 -16.21 26.42
C THR A 157 15.81 -15.28 27.54
N THR A 158 14.94 -15.13 28.53
CA THR A 158 15.27 -14.50 29.79
C THR A 158 16.47 -15.24 30.40
N PRO A 159 17.54 -14.55 30.80
CA PRO A 159 18.61 -15.21 31.53
C PRO A 159 18.09 -15.70 32.87
N VAL A 160 18.43 -16.95 33.17
CA VAL A 160 18.17 -17.64 34.44
C VAL A 160 18.55 -16.75 35.61
N THR A 161 17.59 -16.38 36.45
CA THR A 161 17.87 -15.91 37.81
C THR A 161 17.02 -16.71 38.77
N THR A 162 17.70 -17.40 39.67
CA THR A 162 17.22 -18.29 40.72
C THR A 162 16.17 -17.65 41.62
N ALA A 163 15.15 -18.44 41.97
CA ALA A 163 14.06 -18.12 42.89
C ALA A 163 14.55 -17.76 44.32
N PRO A 164 13.68 -17.13 45.13
CA PRO A 164 12.98 -17.95 46.12
C PRO A 164 11.47 -17.67 46.29
N VAL A 165 10.69 -18.75 46.20
CA VAL A 165 9.65 -19.30 47.11
C VAL A 165 8.60 -18.39 47.81
N THR A 166 7.33 -18.83 47.68
CA THR A 166 6.06 -18.60 48.45
C THR A 166 5.32 -17.26 48.23
N THR A 167 4.01 -17.18 47.93
CA THR A 167 2.80 -17.88 48.46
C THR A 167 1.60 -17.63 47.50
N PRO A 168 0.55 -18.47 47.39
CA PRO A 168 -0.56 -18.23 46.46
C PRO A 168 -1.62 -17.30 47.07
N SER A 169 -2.11 -16.33 46.29
CA SER A 169 -3.28 -15.52 46.65
C SER A 169 -4.23 -15.39 45.46
N THR A 170 -5.48 -15.75 45.72
CA THR A 170 -6.63 -15.85 44.81
C THR A 170 -7.37 -14.51 44.71
N THR A 171 -7.55 -13.92 43.51
CA THR A 171 -8.74 -13.09 43.12
C THR A 171 -8.69 -12.70 41.62
N PRO A 172 -9.79 -12.22 40.99
CA PRO A 172 -10.30 -12.76 39.73
C PRO A 172 -9.97 -11.91 38.50
N VAL A 173 -10.18 -12.54 37.33
CA VAL A 173 -10.16 -11.95 36.00
C VAL A 173 -11.05 -10.70 35.93
N THR A 174 -10.44 -9.55 35.64
CA THR A 174 -11.13 -8.38 35.09
C THR A 174 -10.69 -8.19 33.64
N THR A 175 -11.61 -8.40 32.72
CA THR A 175 -11.56 -8.02 31.31
C THR A 175 -11.13 -6.55 31.15
N PRO A 176 -10.15 -6.21 30.28
CA PRO A 176 -9.91 -4.83 29.91
C PRO A 176 -11.09 -4.31 29.07
N VAL A 177 -11.69 -3.22 29.55
CA VAL A 177 -12.70 -2.42 28.85
C VAL A 177 -12.08 -1.87 27.57
N ALA A 178 -12.72 -2.11 26.43
CA ALA A 178 -12.36 -1.52 25.14
C ALA A 178 -12.47 0.01 25.21
N ALA A 179 -11.38 0.71 24.86
CA ALA A 179 -11.38 2.15 24.70
C ALA A 179 -12.20 2.55 23.46
N PRO A 180 -12.97 3.64 23.49
CA PRO A 180 -13.84 4.03 22.39
C PRO A 180 -13.02 4.58 21.21
N SER A 181 -13.18 3.95 20.03
CA SER A 181 -12.61 4.44 18.77
C SER A 181 -13.41 5.63 18.26
N THR A 182 -12.84 6.83 18.29
CA THR A 182 -13.36 7.98 17.53
C THR A 182 -12.83 7.92 16.09
N GLY A 183 -13.75 7.72 15.15
CA GLY A 183 -13.48 7.31 13.77
C GLY A 183 -12.85 8.34 12.85
N GLY A 184 -11.94 7.84 12.01
CA GLY A 184 -11.77 8.26 10.63
C GLY A 184 -12.14 7.05 9.77
N THR A 185 -13.06 7.19 8.83
CA THR A 185 -13.50 6.12 7.94
C THR A 185 -12.35 5.74 7.01
N ALA A 186 -11.86 4.50 7.09
CA ALA A 186 -10.95 3.95 6.09
C ALA A 186 -11.61 4.08 4.71
N GLN A 187 -10.91 4.70 3.76
CA GLN A 187 -11.40 4.87 2.39
C GLN A 187 -11.49 3.50 1.71
N PRO A 188 -12.62 3.12 1.09
CA PRO A 188 -12.78 1.79 0.52
C PRO A 188 -11.81 1.56 -0.66
N SER A 189 -11.04 0.47 -0.62
CA SER A 189 -10.18 0.05 -1.72
C SER A 189 -10.60 -1.31 -2.28
N VAL A 190 -10.52 -1.47 -3.60
CA VAL A 190 -10.86 -2.71 -4.32
C VAL A 190 -9.82 -2.95 -5.40
N SER A 191 -9.36 -4.20 -5.56
CA SER A 191 -8.51 -4.61 -6.68
C SER A 191 -9.29 -5.53 -7.61
N LEU A 192 -9.19 -5.29 -8.92
CA LEU A 192 -9.92 -5.98 -9.97
C LEU A 192 -8.95 -6.47 -11.04
N GLY A 193 -9.13 -7.70 -11.51
CA GLY A 193 -8.26 -8.28 -12.54
C GLY A 193 -6.96 -8.84 -11.97
N SER A 194 -6.00 -9.04 -12.87
CA SER A 194 -4.69 -9.61 -12.60
C SER A 194 -3.73 -9.18 -13.72
N GLY A 195 -2.44 -9.12 -13.42
CA GLY A 195 -1.39 -8.74 -14.37
C GLY A 195 -0.43 -7.71 -13.79
N SER A 196 0.66 -7.45 -14.51
CA SER A 196 1.74 -6.57 -14.05
C SER A 196 1.36 -5.08 -14.04
N ASP A 197 0.40 -4.69 -14.86
CA ASP A 197 0.04 -3.28 -15.01
C ASP A 197 -1.03 -2.84 -14.03
N GLN A 198 -0.97 -1.57 -13.66
CA GLN A 198 -1.92 -0.98 -12.71
C GLN A 198 -2.46 0.36 -13.20
N LEU A 199 -3.78 0.38 -13.39
CA LEU A 199 -4.58 1.58 -13.50
C LEU A 199 -5.36 1.79 -12.19
N LEU A 200 -5.05 2.85 -11.46
CA LEU A 200 -5.75 3.23 -10.24
C LEU A 200 -6.84 4.26 -10.57
N LEU A 201 -8.08 3.98 -10.21
CA LEU A 201 -9.21 4.90 -10.33
C LEU A 201 -9.62 5.43 -8.96
N LYS A 202 -9.99 6.70 -8.91
CA LYS A 202 -10.72 7.31 -7.81
C LYS A 202 -12.18 7.45 -8.23
N ILE A 203 -13.07 6.70 -7.57
CA ILE A 203 -14.50 6.65 -7.92
C ILE A 203 -15.34 7.19 -6.77
N SER A 204 -16.30 8.05 -7.05
CA SER A 204 -17.27 8.49 -6.03
C SER A 204 -18.68 8.50 -6.61
N GLN A 205 -19.67 8.75 -5.75
CA GLN A 205 -21.08 8.74 -6.13
C GLN A 205 -21.87 9.87 -5.48
N ASP A 206 -22.99 10.22 -6.11
CA ASP A 206 -24.15 10.71 -5.39
C ASP A 206 -25.08 9.51 -5.11
N ALA A 207 -25.35 9.25 -3.83
CA ALA A 207 -26.18 8.13 -3.43
C ALA A 207 -27.65 8.56 -3.34
N TYR A 208 -28.52 7.89 -4.09
CA TYR A 208 -29.96 8.07 -4.02
C TYR A 208 -30.66 6.72 -4.21
N ASN A 209 -31.57 6.32 -3.30
CA ASN A 209 -32.26 5.01 -3.32
C ASN A 209 -31.33 3.78 -3.38
N GLY A 210 -30.12 3.90 -2.82
CA GLY A 210 -29.05 2.91 -2.94
C GLY A 210 -27.83 3.48 -3.65
N ASN A 211 -26.78 2.67 -3.71
CA ASN A 211 -25.49 3.09 -4.24
C ASN A 211 -25.39 2.91 -5.76
N ALA A 212 -24.54 3.72 -6.39
CA ALA A 212 -24.17 3.58 -7.78
C ALA A 212 -23.42 2.26 -8.02
N GLN A 213 -23.82 1.54 -9.06
CA GLN A 213 -23.26 0.26 -9.49
C GLN A 213 -22.67 0.42 -10.89
N TYR A 214 -21.50 -0.15 -11.11
CA TYR A 214 -20.77 0.04 -12.35
C TYR A 214 -19.90 -1.15 -12.71
N THR A 215 -19.47 -1.21 -13.96
CA THR A 215 -18.44 -2.15 -14.43
C THR A 215 -17.30 -1.39 -15.08
N ILE A 216 -16.10 -1.97 -15.04
CA ILE A 216 -14.91 -1.44 -15.70
C ILE A 216 -14.49 -2.43 -16.79
N SER A 217 -14.13 -1.93 -17.97
CA SER A 217 -13.51 -2.71 -19.03
C SER A 217 -12.26 -1.98 -19.53
N VAL A 218 -11.26 -2.72 -19.99
CA VAL A 218 -10.11 -2.17 -20.72
C VAL A 218 -9.98 -2.92 -22.05
N ASP A 219 -9.87 -2.17 -23.15
CA ASP A 219 -9.88 -2.66 -24.53
C ASP A 219 -11.06 -3.60 -24.84
N GLY A 220 -12.24 -3.24 -24.34
CA GLY A 220 -13.46 -4.02 -24.52
C GLY A 220 -13.56 -5.28 -23.66
N LYS A 221 -12.52 -5.62 -22.86
CA LYS A 221 -12.56 -6.73 -21.91
C LYS A 221 -12.95 -6.23 -20.52
N GLN A 222 -14.07 -6.72 -20.00
CA GLN A 222 -14.49 -6.40 -18.64
C GLN A 222 -13.49 -6.94 -17.61
N ILE A 223 -13.08 -6.09 -16.67
CA ILE A 223 -12.17 -6.42 -15.57
C ILE A 223 -12.98 -6.50 -14.27
N GLY A 224 -13.09 -7.71 -13.73
CA GLY A 224 -13.90 -7.98 -12.54
C GLY A 224 -15.42 -8.01 -12.81
N GLY A 225 -16.19 -8.01 -11.73
CA GLY A 225 -17.66 -8.01 -11.76
C GLY A 225 -18.27 -6.62 -11.62
N VAL A 226 -19.57 -6.57 -11.34
CA VAL A 226 -20.27 -5.33 -10.95
C VAL A 226 -19.69 -4.82 -9.63
N GLN A 227 -19.29 -3.57 -9.62
CA GLN A 227 -18.82 -2.83 -8.46
C GLN A 227 -19.94 -1.98 -7.89
N THR A 228 -19.80 -1.58 -6.63
CA THR A 228 -20.72 -0.66 -5.95
C THR A 228 -19.90 0.44 -5.30
N ALA A 229 -20.16 1.68 -5.72
CA ALA A 229 -19.52 2.85 -5.13
C ALA A 229 -19.97 3.01 -3.67
N LYS A 230 -19.08 3.50 -2.82
CA LYS A 230 -19.30 3.66 -1.38
C LYS A 230 -19.04 5.09 -0.93
N SER A 231 -18.07 5.77 -1.52
CA SER A 231 -17.69 7.13 -1.15
C SER A 231 -18.58 8.21 -1.77
N LEU A 232 -18.97 9.21 -0.98
CA LEU A 232 -19.81 10.32 -1.41
C LEU A 232 -18.96 11.41 -2.10
N HIS A 233 -19.37 11.81 -3.29
CA HIS A 233 -18.70 12.87 -4.07
C HIS A 233 -18.73 14.21 -3.33
N SER A 234 -19.88 14.56 -2.74
CA SER A 234 -20.05 15.79 -1.94
C SER A 234 -19.15 15.87 -0.71
N ALA A 235 -18.61 14.74 -0.24
CA ALA A 235 -17.67 14.69 0.88
C ALA A 235 -16.20 14.83 0.43
N GLY A 236 -15.94 14.94 -0.87
CA GLY A 236 -14.58 14.95 -1.44
C GLY A 236 -13.83 13.63 -1.22
N GLN A 237 -14.57 12.53 -1.01
CA GLN A 237 -14.03 11.19 -0.79
C GLN A 237 -14.21 10.34 -2.05
N SER A 238 -13.29 9.39 -2.27
CA SER A 238 -13.36 8.47 -3.41
C SER A 238 -12.99 7.06 -3.00
N ASP A 239 -13.67 6.06 -3.52
CA ASP A 239 -13.16 4.69 -3.51
C ASP A 239 -11.88 4.60 -4.35
N LEU A 240 -10.94 3.76 -3.94
CA LEU A 240 -9.72 3.48 -4.71
C LEU A 240 -9.85 2.13 -5.41
N ILE A 241 -9.90 2.15 -6.74
CA ILE A 241 -10.08 0.94 -7.56
C ILE A 241 -8.79 0.66 -8.33
N SER A 242 -8.05 -0.38 -7.94
CA SER A 242 -6.88 -0.87 -8.67
C SER A 242 -7.32 -1.86 -9.74
N VAL A 243 -7.34 -1.42 -11.00
CA VAL A 243 -7.60 -2.25 -12.17
C VAL A 243 -6.25 -2.82 -12.65
N ARG A 244 -6.15 -4.15 -12.71
CA ARG A 244 -4.94 -4.89 -13.08
C ARG A 244 -5.12 -5.59 -14.43
N GLY A 245 -4.07 -5.57 -15.25
CA GLY A 245 -4.02 -6.19 -16.57
C GLY A 245 -2.59 -6.46 -17.01
N ASP A 246 -2.44 -7.11 -18.16
CA ASP A 246 -1.17 -7.24 -18.88
C ASP A 246 -1.36 -6.49 -20.21
N TRP A 247 -1.28 -5.16 -20.14
CA TRP A 247 -1.51 -4.29 -21.28
C TRP A 247 -0.20 -4.10 -22.05
N GLY A 248 -0.30 -4.08 -23.38
CA GLY A 248 0.88 -3.88 -24.23
C GLY A 248 1.31 -2.41 -24.24
N GLN A 249 2.39 -2.10 -24.94
CA GLN A 249 2.68 -0.70 -25.24
C GLN A 249 1.55 -0.08 -26.09
N GLY A 250 1.15 1.15 -25.75
CA GLY A 250 0.27 1.96 -26.57
C GLY A 250 -0.93 2.55 -25.82
N ASP A 251 -1.88 3.07 -26.58
CA ASP A 251 -3.13 3.60 -26.04
C ASP A 251 -4.11 2.48 -25.70
N HIS A 252 -4.68 2.53 -24.50
CA HIS A 252 -5.68 1.58 -24.01
C HIS A 252 -6.98 2.27 -23.66
N ASP A 253 -8.10 1.75 -24.19
CA ASP A 253 -9.45 2.31 -23.96
C ASP A 253 -10.04 1.75 -22.67
N VAL A 254 -10.32 2.63 -21.71
CA VAL A 254 -10.99 2.28 -20.45
C VAL A 254 -12.43 2.69 -20.52
N VAL A 255 -13.32 1.74 -20.24
CA VAL A 255 -14.76 1.95 -20.20
C VAL A 255 -15.27 1.80 -18.78
N VAL A 256 -15.82 2.88 -18.22
CA VAL A 256 -16.62 2.82 -17.00
C VAL A 256 -18.08 2.88 -17.40
N LYS A 257 -18.84 1.85 -17.06
CA LYS A 257 -20.27 1.75 -17.38
C LYS A 257 -21.11 1.83 -16.12
N PHE A 258 -21.92 2.88 -16.02
CA PHE A 258 -22.89 3.07 -14.94
C PHE A 258 -24.18 2.28 -15.25
N LEU A 259 -24.69 1.53 -14.26
CA LEU A 259 -25.67 0.46 -14.48
C LEU A 259 -27.05 0.70 -13.87
N ASN A 260 -27.14 1.57 -12.87
CA ASN A 260 -28.37 1.75 -12.10
C ASN A 260 -28.64 3.22 -11.81
N ASP A 261 -28.67 4.08 -12.82
CA ASP A 261 -29.19 5.44 -12.68
C ASP A 261 -30.58 5.47 -12.02
N ALA A 262 -30.84 6.51 -11.23
CA ALA A 262 -32.11 6.79 -10.59
C ALA A 262 -32.29 8.30 -10.36
N TRP A 263 -33.31 8.88 -11.01
CA TRP A 263 -33.66 10.31 -10.86
C TRP A 263 -35.00 10.50 -10.14
N GLY A 264 -34.99 11.30 -9.07
CA GLY A 264 -36.14 11.61 -8.22
C GLY A 264 -36.70 13.03 -8.40
N GLY A 265 -36.28 13.76 -9.43
CA GLY A 265 -36.81 15.08 -9.80
C GLY A 265 -36.05 16.29 -9.23
N THR A 266 -34.98 16.07 -8.47
CA THR A 266 -34.12 17.13 -7.89
C THR A 266 -32.69 16.61 -7.76
N ASP A 267 -31.68 17.48 -7.82
CA ASP A 267 -30.26 17.11 -7.71
C ASP A 267 -29.92 16.29 -6.45
N ALA A 268 -30.55 16.62 -5.30
CA ALA A 268 -30.38 15.84 -4.05
C ALA A 268 -31.01 14.44 -4.09
N LYS A 269 -31.71 14.11 -5.18
CA LYS A 269 -32.37 12.84 -5.45
C LYS A 269 -31.92 12.29 -6.80
N ASP A 270 -30.65 12.48 -7.08
CA ASP A 270 -30.00 11.97 -8.28
C ASP A 270 -28.96 10.94 -7.89
N ARG A 271 -28.90 9.83 -8.62
CA ARG A 271 -27.83 8.85 -8.42
C ARG A 271 -26.83 9.03 -9.54
N ASN A 272 -25.69 9.60 -9.20
CA ASN A 272 -24.60 9.83 -10.14
C ASN A 272 -23.38 8.99 -9.78
N LEU A 273 -22.56 8.69 -10.78
CA LEU A 273 -21.25 8.10 -10.62
C LEU A 273 -20.18 9.04 -11.17
N TYR A 274 -19.05 9.12 -10.48
CA TYR A 274 -17.93 9.97 -10.84
C TYR A 274 -16.66 9.13 -10.94
N VAL A 275 -15.92 9.36 -12.01
CA VAL A 275 -14.48 9.07 -12.03
C VAL A 275 -13.80 10.38 -11.68
N ASP A 276 -13.31 10.51 -10.46
CA ASP A 276 -12.68 11.73 -9.97
C ASP A 276 -11.28 11.91 -10.56
N SER A 277 -10.54 10.81 -10.70
CA SER A 277 -9.24 10.78 -11.38
C SER A 277 -8.84 9.35 -11.71
N ALA A 278 -7.85 9.20 -12.58
CA ALA A 278 -7.12 7.94 -12.75
C ALA A 278 -5.61 8.18 -12.84
N SER A 279 -4.83 7.18 -12.45
CA SER A 279 -3.39 7.15 -12.67
C SER A 279 -2.94 5.78 -13.19
N TYR A 280 -2.01 5.78 -14.15
CA TYR A 280 -1.38 4.57 -14.70
C TYR A 280 0.11 4.59 -14.33
N HIS A 281 0.59 3.57 -13.61
CA HIS A 281 1.96 3.53 -13.07
C HIS A 281 2.35 4.81 -12.30
N GLY A 282 1.38 5.40 -11.60
CA GLY A 282 1.56 6.64 -10.83
C GLY A 282 1.58 7.93 -11.66
N GLN A 283 1.44 7.86 -12.98
CA GLN A 283 1.23 9.03 -13.85
C GLN A 283 -0.26 9.34 -13.97
N ASP A 284 -0.64 10.60 -13.82
CA ASP A 284 -2.03 11.03 -13.97
C ASP A 284 -2.53 10.79 -15.39
N VAL A 285 -3.79 10.35 -15.50
CA VAL A 285 -4.51 10.20 -16.76
C VAL A 285 -5.50 11.37 -16.88
N PRO A 286 -5.16 12.46 -17.60
CA PRO A 286 -5.91 13.72 -17.51
C PRO A 286 -7.35 13.63 -18.01
N SER A 287 -7.63 12.70 -18.92
CA SER A 287 -8.95 12.48 -19.52
C SER A 287 -9.91 11.71 -18.61
N ALA A 288 -9.46 11.21 -17.46
CA ALA A 288 -10.25 10.33 -16.61
C ALA A 288 -11.26 11.05 -15.71
N HIS A 289 -11.18 12.37 -15.54
CA HIS A 289 -12.17 13.12 -14.74
C HIS A 289 -13.51 13.21 -15.49
N ILE A 290 -14.46 12.35 -15.13
CA ILE A 290 -15.71 12.11 -15.87
C ILE A 290 -16.90 11.99 -14.93
N THR A 291 -18.02 12.58 -15.34
CA THR A 291 -19.33 12.40 -14.71
C THR A 291 -20.21 11.47 -15.54
N LEU A 292 -20.86 10.51 -14.86
CA LEU A 292 -21.88 9.64 -15.42
C LEU A 292 -23.21 9.94 -14.70
N ALA A 293 -24.01 10.83 -15.30
CA ALA A 293 -25.29 11.28 -14.75
C ALA A 293 -26.49 10.44 -15.21
N ASP A 294 -26.26 9.48 -16.10
CA ASP A 294 -27.26 8.58 -16.64
C ASP A 294 -26.65 7.21 -16.93
N ASN A 295 -27.50 6.20 -17.05
CA ASN A 295 -27.06 4.84 -17.40
C ASN A 295 -26.32 4.84 -18.74
N GLY A 296 -25.06 4.40 -18.72
CA GLY A 296 -24.26 4.45 -19.93
C GLY A 296 -22.78 4.19 -19.69
N ALA A 297 -22.06 4.09 -20.80
CA ALA A 297 -20.61 3.95 -20.81
C ALA A 297 -19.96 5.32 -21.08
N LYS A 298 -18.90 5.62 -20.34
CA LYS A 298 -17.95 6.68 -20.68
C LYS A 298 -16.56 6.08 -20.83
N HIS A 299 -15.77 6.75 -21.65
CA HIS A 299 -14.47 6.29 -22.10
C HIS A 299 -13.40 7.30 -21.71
N PHE A 300 -12.22 6.81 -21.36
CA PHE A 300 -10.99 7.56 -21.36
C PHE A 300 -9.84 6.64 -21.74
N THR A 301 -8.70 7.22 -22.07
CA THR A 301 -7.54 6.47 -22.55
C THR A 301 -6.37 6.73 -21.62
N PHE A 302 -5.66 5.67 -21.24
CA PHE A 302 -4.31 5.79 -20.70
C PHE A 302 -3.31 5.30 -21.75
N HIS A 303 -2.08 5.79 -21.65
CA HIS A 303 -1.00 5.38 -22.54
C HIS A 303 0.04 4.59 -21.76
N ASP A 304 0.38 3.41 -22.24
CA ASP A 304 1.53 2.65 -21.80
C ASP A 304 2.77 3.04 -22.61
N TYR A 305 3.67 3.77 -21.94
CA TYR A 305 4.97 4.11 -22.48
C TYR A 305 5.95 2.98 -22.14
N LEU A 306 6.49 2.30 -23.17
CA LEU A 306 7.59 1.32 -23.07
C LEU A 306 8.44 1.49 -21.81
N VAL A 307 8.48 0.45 -20.98
CA VAL A 307 9.40 0.32 -19.84
C VAL A 307 10.61 -0.50 -20.23
#